data_AF-A0A6B3FW02-F1
#
_entry.id   AF-A0A6B3FW02-F1
#
_cell.length_a   1.000
_cell.length_b   1.000
_cell.length_c   1.000
_cell.angle_alpha   90.00
_cell.angle_beta   90.00
_cell.angle_gamma   90.00
#
_symmetry.space_group_name_H-M   'P 1'
#
loop_
_entity.id
_entity.type
_entity.pdbx_description
1 polymer ?
#
loop_
_entity_poly.entity_id
_entity_poly.type
_entity_poly.pdbx_seq_one_letter_code
_entity_poly.pdbx_strand_id
1 'polypeptide(L)'
;VRRHQRYPQADLRRDLALESAETPLTGPLVNVKPFDGALDFAGTTGTVRNLAAGPVEGLAVGAAPGPDGGLRLTLDADPAAYGPEDLAAHEATWLHYLDGLAELLLTDPARP
;
A
#
# COMPACT_ATOMS: atom_id res chain seq x y z
N VAL A 1 17.78 -9.94 2.31
CA VAL A 1 17.96 -8.62 2.99
C VAL A 1 18.60 -7.67 2.00
N ARG A 2 17.99 -6.53 1.68
CA ARG A 2 18.54 -5.55 0.72
C ARG A 2 19.72 -4.80 1.38
N ARG A 3 20.80 -4.54 0.63
CA ARG A 3 22.09 -4.04 1.15
C ARG A 3 22.00 -2.77 2.02
N HIS A 4 21.08 -1.85 1.71
CA HIS A 4 21.00 -0.52 2.34
C HIS A 4 19.69 -0.28 3.12
N GLN A 5 18.86 -1.31 3.35
CA GLN A 5 17.52 -1.16 3.96
C GLN A 5 17.50 -0.65 5.41
N ARG A 6 18.66 -0.61 6.07
CA ARG A 6 18.80 -0.17 7.46
C ARG A 6 19.05 1.32 7.61
N TYR A 7 19.30 2.03 6.50
CA TYR A 7 19.50 3.47 6.53
C TYR A 7 18.18 4.17 6.86
N PRO A 8 18.06 4.91 7.98
CA PRO A 8 16.77 5.47 8.40
C PRO A 8 16.25 6.52 7.42
N GLN A 9 14.95 6.51 7.17
CA GLN A 9 14.29 7.50 6.31
C GLN A 9 14.52 8.94 6.81
N ALA A 10 14.49 9.15 8.13
CA ALA A 10 14.73 10.46 8.74
C ALA A 10 16.15 11.00 8.47
N ASP A 11 17.15 10.13 8.48
CA ASP A 11 18.54 10.51 8.16
C ASP A 11 18.69 10.79 6.67
N LEU A 12 18.01 10.02 5.80
CA LEU A 12 17.99 10.27 4.37
C LEU A 12 17.37 11.64 4.03
N ARG A 13 16.27 12.01 4.71
CA ARG A 13 15.67 13.35 4.55
C ARG A 13 16.63 14.45 4.95
N ARG A 14 17.33 14.28 6.09
CA ARG A 14 18.34 15.24 6.56
C ARG A 14 19.47 15.40 5.54
N ASP A 15 20.02 14.30 5.04
CA ASP A 15 21.16 14.31 4.12
C ASP A 15 20.80 14.91 2.75
N LEU A 16 19.54 14.79 2.34
CA LEU A 16 19.02 15.40 1.11
C LEU A 16 18.58 16.86 1.30
N ALA A 17 18.75 17.44 2.48
CA ALA A 17 18.25 18.78 2.84
C ALA A 17 16.74 18.96 2.55
N LEU A 18 15.95 17.89 2.73
CA LEU A 18 14.49 17.91 2.65
C LEU A 18 13.90 18.38 3.98
N GLU A 19 14.12 19.65 4.29
CA GLU A 19 13.83 20.26 5.60
C GLU A 19 12.33 20.50 5.84
N SER A 20 11.53 20.64 4.77
CA SER A 20 10.07 20.72 4.88
C SER A 20 9.45 19.33 4.94
N ALA A 21 8.52 19.12 5.89
CA ALA A 21 7.69 17.92 5.93
C ALA A 21 6.74 17.80 4.73
N GLU A 22 6.47 18.91 4.04
CA GLU A 22 5.59 18.94 2.87
C GLU A 22 6.28 18.48 1.58
N THR A 23 7.62 18.38 1.56
CA THR A 23 8.32 17.82 0.40
C THR A 23 8.36 16.31 0.52
N PRO A 24 7.67 15.56 -0.37
CA PRO A 24 7.68 14.10 -0.32
C PRO A 24 9.08 13.58 -0.62
N LEU A 25 9.55 12.63 0.18
CA LEU A 25 10.77 11.88 -0.08
C LEU A 25 10.54 10.82 -1.16
N THR A 26 9.32 10.25 -1.19
CA THR A 26 8.95 9.21 -2.14
C THR A 26 7.64 9.56 -2.85
N GLY A 27 7.46 9.04 -4.08
CA GLY A 27 6.17 9.03 -4.78
C GLY A 27 5.21 7.97 -4.20
N PRO A 28 4.22 7.49 -4.98
CA PRO A 28 3.21 6.59 -4.44
C PRO A 28 3.85 5.38 -3.78
N LEU A 29 3.47 5.14 -2.52
CA LEU A 29 4.02 4.05 -1.73
C LEU A 29 3.25 2.76 -2.03
N VAL A 30 3.95 1.65 -2.26
CA VAL A 30 3.33 0.32 -2.33
C VAL A 30 3.74 -0.47 -1.09
N ASN A 31 2.75 -0.93 -0.31
CA ASN A 31 2.95 -1.70 0.91
C ASN A 31 2.25 -3.05 0.84
N VAL A 32 3.02 -4.11 0.59
CA VAL A 32 2.53 -5.49 0.57
C VAL A 32 2.77 -6.12 1.94
N LYS A 33 1.67 -6.50 2.62
CA LYS A 33 1.66 -7.08 3.96
C LYS A 33 1.25 -8.55 3.86
N PRO A 34 2.18 -9.50 3.72
CA PRO A 34 1.88 -10.91 3.42
C PRO A 34 1.43 -11.72 4.65
N PHE A 35 0.91 -11.08 5.70
CA PHE A 35 0.55 -11.73 6.95
C PHE A 35 -0.97 -11.73 7.13
N ASP A 36 -1.53 -12.88 7.51
CA ASP A 36 -2.89 -12.92 8.01
C ASP A 36 -2.95 -12.31 9.42
N GLY A 37 -4.03 -11.59 9.69
CA GLY A 37 -4.32 -11.00 11.01
C GLY A 37 -5.24 -11.90 11.83
N ALA A 38 -5.22 -13.22 11.59
CA ALA A 38 -6.09 -14.13 12.31
C ALA A 38 -5.57 -14.29 13.73
N LEU A 39 -6.38 -13.86 14.70
CA LEU A 39 -6.08 -14.07 16.11
C LEU A 39 -6.81 -15.32 16.58
N ASP A 40 -6.12 -16.20 17.30
CA ASP A 40 -6.74 -17.29 18.05
C ASP A 40 -6.51 -17.06 19.54
N PHE A 41 -7.62 -16.99 20.29
CA PHE A 41 -7.63 -16.92 21.74
C PHE A 41 -8.26 -18.20 22.28
N ALA A 42 -7.46 -19.28 22.33
CA ALA A 42 -7.89 -20.60 22.80
C ALA A 42 -9.14 -21.11 22.04
N GLY A 43 -9.10 -21.02 20.70
CA GLY A 43 -10.20 -21.41 19.82
C GLY A 43 -11.26 -20.33 19.58
N THR A 44 -11.16 -19.17 20.25
CA THR A 44 -11.98 -17.99 19.92
C THR A 44 -11.27 -17.15 18.88
N THR A 45 -11.86 -17.04 17.69
CA THR A 45 -11.26 -16.27 16.59
C THR A 45 -11.46 -14.76 16.81
N GLY A 46 -10.42 -13.99 16.47
CA GLY A 46 -10.44 -12.53 16.50
C GLY A 46 -10.03 -11.94 15.16
N THR A 47 -10.55 -10.75 14.85
CA THR A 47 -10.22 -10.01 13.63
C THR A 47 -9.45 -8.75 13.95
N VAL A 48 -8.27 -8.59 13.34
CA VAL A 48 -7.55 -7.31 13.37
C VAL A 48 -8.19 -6.34 12.39
N ARG A 49 -8.59 -5.15 12.89
CA ARG A 49 -9.04 -4.03 12.08
C ARG A 49 -8.05 -2.88 12.21
N ASN A 50 -7.41 -2.51 11.11
CA ASN A 50 -6.58 -1.30 11.08
C ASN A 50 -7.51 -0.08 11.10
N LEU A 51 -7.32 0.80 12.07
CA LEU A 51 -8.08 2.06 12.20
C LEU A 51 -7.32 3.25 11.64
N ALA A 52 -5.98 3.21 11.69
CA ALA A 52 -5.10 4.22 11.14
C ALA A 52 -3.76 3.57 10.75
N ALA A 53 -3.27 3.90 9.55
CA ALA A 53 -1.98 3.44 9.05
C ALA A 53 -0.83 4.45 9.32
N GLY A 54 -1.16 5.63 9.84
CA GLY A 54 -0.27 6.79 9.92
C GLY A 54 -0.44 7.72 8.72
N PRO A 55 0.18 8.91 8.73
CA PRO A 55 0.13 9.84 7.61
C PRO A 55 0.85 9.28 6.38
N VAL A 56 0.39 9.67 5.20
CA VAL A 56 1.02 9.38 3.91
C VAL A 56 1.51 10.69 3.28
N GLU A 57 2.67 10.68 2.61
CA GLU A 57 3.24 11.89 1.96
C GLU A 57 2.54 12.25 0.63
N GLY A 58 1.50 11.51 0.25
CA GLY A 58 0.82 11.61 -1.04
C GLY A 58 -0.18 10.48 -1.18
N LEU A 59 0.09 9.51 -2.05
CA LEU A 59 -0.75 8.33 -2.25
C LEU A 59 -0.04 7.07 -1.76
N ALA A 60 -0.76 6.16 -1.11
CA ALA A 60 -0.27 4.85 -0.73
C ALA A 60 -1.26 3.75 -1.11
N VAL A 61 -0.72 2.70 -1.66
CA VAL A 61 -1.40 1.48 -2.07
C VAL A 61 -0.99 0.35 -1.12
N GLY A 62 -1.97 -0.21 -0.42
CA GLY A 62 -1.79 -1.37 0.45
C GLY A 62 -2.34 -2.63 -0.19
N ALA A 63 -1.67 -3.76 0.06
CA ALA A 63 -2.16 -5.08 -0.31
C ALA A 63 -1.93 -6.05 0.86
N ALA A 64 -2.98 -6.77 1.26
CA ALA A 64 -2.92 -7.77 2.32
C ALA A 64 -3.88 -8.94 2.02
N PRO A 65 -3.63 -10.15 2.54
CA PRO A 65 -4.59 -11.25 2.45
C PRO A 65 -5.97 -10.84 2.98
N GLY A 66 -7.01 -11.14 2.21
CA GLY A 66 -8.40 -11.09 2.62
C GLY A 66 -8.83 -12.38 3.34
N PRO A 67 -9.94 -12.35 4.09
CA PRO A 67 -10.43 -13.50 4.84
C PRO A 67 -10.80 -14.71 3.96
N ASP A 68 -11.22 -14.47 2.71
CA ASP A 68 -11.70 -15.51 1.80
C ASP A 68 -10.61 -16.00 0.81
N GLY A 69 -9.34 -15.80 1.16
CA GLY A 69 -8.20 -16.13 0.27
C GLY A 69 -7.98 -15.14 -0.88
N GLY A 70 -8.83 -14.12 -1.00
CA GLY A 70 -8.64 -12.98 -1.90
C GLY A 70 -7.59 -11.98 -1.40
N LEU A 71 -7.44 -10.87 -2.13
CA LEU A 71 -6.56 -9.77 -1.74
C LEU A 71 -7.41 -8.56 -1.30
N ARG A 72 -7.14 -8.03 -0.11
CA ARG A 72 -7.65 -6.73 0.31
C ARG A 72 -6.69 -5.66 -0.17
N LEU A 73 -7.20 -4.74 -0.98
CA LEU A 73 -6.51 -3.54 -1.42
C LEU A 73 -6.94 -2.34 -0.57
N THR A 74 -6.01 -1.45 -0.26
CA THR A 74 -6.31 -0.16 0.39
C THR A 74 -5.67 0.97 -0.40
N LEU A 75 -6.37 2.10 -0.46
CA LEU A 75 -5.87 3.34 -1.03
C LEU A 75 -5.94 4.42 0.06
N ASP A 76 -4.78 4.86 0.54
CA ASP A 76 -4.64 5.91 1.53
C ASP A 76 -4.05 7.14 0.84
N ALA A 77 -4.58 8.33 1.11
CA ALA A 77 -4.13 9.55 0.47
C ALA A 77 -4.03 10.73 1.44
N ASP A 78 -3.13 11.66 1.13
CA ASP A 78 -3.06 12.96 1.78
C ASP A 78 -4.32 13.77 1.41
N PRO A 79 -5.19 14.10 2.39
CA PRO A 79 -6.42 14.84 2.13
C PRO A 79 -6.19 16.28 1.66
N ALA A 80 -4.98 16.84 1.81
CA ALA A 80 -4.64 18.15 1.25
C ALA A 80 -4.39 18.10 -0.26
N ALA A 81 -4.03 16.92 -0.79
CA ALA A 81 -3.69 16.71 -2.19
C ALA A 81 -4.77 15.97 -2.98
N TYR A 82 -5.60 15.14 -2.31
CA TYR A 82 -6.60 14.29 -2.96
C TYR A 82 -7.96 14.36 -2.26
N GLY A 83 -9.00 14.59 -3.06
CA GLY A 83 -10.38 14.48 -2.64
C GLY A 83 -10.97 13.08 -2.83
N PRO A 84 -12.19 12.83 -2.30
CA PRO A 84 -12.87 11.54 -2.46
C PRO A 84 -13.06 11.10 -3.92
N GLU A 85 -13.32 12.05 -4.83
CA GLU A 85 -13.51 11.76 -6.26
C GLU A 85 -12.19 11.34 -6.93
N ASP A 86 -11.06 11.93 -6.52
CA ASP A 86 -9.74 11.53 -7.01
C ASP A 86 -9.41 10.10 -6.59
N LEU A 87 -9.72 9.73 -5.34
CA LEU A 87 -9.50 8.37 -4.84
C LEU A 87 -10.38 7.37 -5.58
N ALA A 88 -11.64 7.69 -5.83
CA ALA A 88 -12.55 6.82 -6.58
C ALA A 88 -12.05 6.62 -8.03
N ALA A 89 -11.54 7.67 -8.67
CA ALA A 89 -10.96 7.58 -10.01
C ALA A 89 -9.67 6.72 -10.02
N HIS A 90 -8.82 6.88 -9.00
CA HIS A 90 -7.61 6.07 -8.83
C HIS A 90 -7.94 4.60 -8.54
N GLU A 91 -8.92 4.32 -7.69
CA GLU A 91 -9.42 2.97 -7.40
C GLU A 91 -9.91 2.28 -8.67
N ALA A 92 -10.80 2.92 -9.43
CA ALA A 92 -11.34 2.36 -10.68
C ALA A 92 -10.23 2.09 -11.70
N THR A 93 -9.30 3.04 -11.87
CA THR A 93 -8.16 2.90 -12.78
C THR A 93 -7.25 1.75 -12.36
N TRP A 94 -6.95 1.65 -11.07
CA TRP A 94 -6.05 0.63 -10.55
C TRP A 94 -6.66 -0.77 -10.68
N LEU A 95 -7.95 -0.93 -10.36
CA LEU A 95 -8.66 -2.20 -10.55
C LEU A 95 -8.66 -2.62 -12.02
N HIS A 96 -8.91 -1.69 -12.95
CA HIS A 96 -8.84 -1.98 -14.39
C HIS A 96 -7.47 -2.53 -14.82
N TYR A 97 -6.37 -1.93 -14.34
CA TYR A 97 -5.03 -2.44 -14.65
C TYR A 97 -4.73 -3.78 -13.98
N LEU A 98 -5.22 -4.01 -12.76
CA LEU A 98 -5.04 -5.30 -12.07
C LEU A 98 -5.80 -6.43 -12.78
N ASP A 99 -7.02 -6.16 -13.24
CA ASP A 99 -7.81 -7.13 -14.01
C ASP A 99 -7.10 -7.49 -15.31
N GLY A 100 -6.63 -6.48 -16.06
CA GLY A 100 -5.88 -6.71 -17.30
C GLY A 100 -4.55 -7.45 -17.06
N LEU A 101 -3.82 -7.13 -15.99
CA LEU A 101 -2.61 -7.85 -15.62
C LEU A 101 -2.91 -9.29 -15.20
N ALA A 102 -3.97 -9.53 -14.43
CA ALA A 102 -4.38 -10.87 -14.03
C ALA A 102 -4.76 -11.71 -15.26
N GLU A 103 -5.54 -11.15 -16.20
CA GLU A 103 -5.87 -11.80 -17.45
C GLU A 103 -4.62 -12.14 -18.27
N LEU A 104 -3.69 -11.19 -18.41
CA LEU A 104 -2.42 -11.41 -19.10
C LEU A 104 -1.62 -12.56 -18.46
N LEU A 105 -1.47 -12.56 -17.14
CA LEU A 105 -0.72 -13.58 -16.41
C LEU A 105 -1.39 -14.97 -16.51
N LEU A 106 -2.71 -15.04 -16.64
CA LEU A 106 -3.44 -16.31 -16.78
C LEU A 106 -3.41 -16.85 -18.22
N THR A 107 -3.35 -15.97 -19.23
CA THR A 107 -3.46 -16.34 -20.65
C THR A 107 -2.12 -16.41 -21.37
N ASP A 108 -1.16 -15.57 -20.99
CA ASP A 108 0.18 -15.48 -21.59
C ASP A 108 1.21 -15.00 -20.54
N PRO A 109 1.56 -15.84 -19.55
CA PRO A 109 2.46 -15.45 -18.45
C PRO A 109 3.90 -15.11 -18.88
N ALA A 110 4.27 -15.41 -20.12
CA ALA A 110 5.60 -15.12 -20.66
C ALA A 110 5.68 -13.76 -21.37
N ARG A 111 4.54 -13.11 -21.61
CA ARG A 111 4.47 -11.79 -22.22
C ARG A 111 4.75 -10.71 -21.16
N PRO A 112 5.74 -9.83 -21.41
CA PRO A 112 6.13 -8.78 -20.45
C PRO A 112 5.03 -7.74 -20.25
#